data_AF-A0A377BAM5-F1
#
_entry.id   AF-A0A377BAM5-F1
#
_cell.length_a   1.000
_cell.length_b   1.000
_cell.length_c   1.000
_cell.angle_alpha   90.00
_cell.angle_beta   90.00
_cell.angle_gamma   90.00
#
_symmetry.space_group_name_H-M   'P 1'
#
loop_
_entity.id
_entity.type
_entity.pdbx_description
1 polymer ?
#
loop_
_entity_poly.entity_id
_entity_poly.type
_entity_poly.pdbx_seq_one_letter_code
_entity_poly.pdbx_strand_id
1 'polypeptide(L)'
;MSSAFRSRAPYVRVTKKNINRDMATGEIEVLASSLTIINRADVLPLDSNHVNTEEARLKYRYLDLRRPEMAQRLKTRAKITSLVRRFMDDHGFLDIETPMLTKATPEGARDYLVPSRVHKGKFYALPQSPQLFKQLLMMSGFDRYYQIVKCFRDEDLRADRPA
;
A
#
# COMPACT_ATOMS: atom_id res chain seq x y z
N MET A 1 24.64 -6.31 2.28
CA MET A 1 23.94 -6.83 3.49
C MET A 1 23.11 -5.71 4.10
N SER A 2 21.81 -5.92 4.35
CA SER A 2 20.95 -4.94 5.05
C SER A 2 20.61 -5.46 6.45
N SER A 3 21.62 -5.58 7.31
CA SER A 3 21.41 -5.86 8.74
C SER A 3 20.79 -4.64 9.42
N ALA A 4 19.90 -4.86 10.38
CA ALA A 4 19.35 -3.80 11.21
C ALA A 4 20.27 -3.56 12.41
N PHE A 5 20.63 -2.31 12.65
CA PHE A 5 21.49 -1.92 13.76
C PHE A 5 20.97 -0.63 14.43
N ARG A 6 21.39 -0.45 15.68
CA ARG A 6 21.25 0.79 16.44
C ARG A 6 22.64 1.29 16.77
N SER A 7 22.92 2.56 16.50
CA SER A 7 24.11 3.25 16.99
C SER A 7 23.71 4.26 18.07
N ARG A 8 24.61 4.52 19.03
CA ARG A 8 24.58 5.72 19.86
C ARG A 8 25.73 6.62 19.44
N ALA A 9 25.47 7.91 19.34
CA ALA A 9 26.45 8.89 18.93
C ALA A 9 26.24 10.19 19.71
N PRO A 10 27.10 10.50 20.68
CA PRO A 10 27.01 11.73 21.46
C PRO A 10 27.55 12.96 20.71
N TYR A 11 28.23 12.78 19.57
CA TYR A 11 28.86 13.88 18.81
C TYR A 11 28.55 13.80 17.32
N VAL A 12 28.27 14.96 16.71
CA VAL A 12 28.13 15.15 15.26
C VAL A 12 29.37 15.90 14.77
N ARG A 13 30.00 15.41 13.70
CA ARG A 13 31.18 16.03 13.11
C ARG A 13 30.79 16.71 11.80
N VAL A 14 31.31 17.92 11.58
CA VAL A 14 31.16 18.68 10.33
C VAL A 14 32.56 18.85 9.74
N THR A 15 32.84 18.16 8.64
CA THR A 15 34.16 18.18 8.02
C THR A 15 34.07 18.77 6.62
N LYS A 16 34.54 20.01 6.42
CA LYS A 16 34.40 20.75 5.14
C LYS A 16 34.97 20.04 3.91
N LYS A 17 35.90 19.10 4.09
CA LYS A 17 36.60 18.39 2.99
C LYS A 17 35.79 17.23 2.39
N ASN A 18 34.85 16.66 3.14
CA ASN A 18 34.10 15.45 2.76
C ASN A 18 32.59 15.70 2.60
N ILE A 19 32.20 16.94 2.27
CA ILE A 19 30.79 17.29 2.10
C ILE A 19 30.22 16.62 0.85
N ASN A 20 29.11 15.91 1.00
CA ASN A 20 28.33 15.38 -0.12
C ASN A 20 27.10 16.27 -0.38
N ARG A 21 27.05 16.94 -1.54
CA ARG A 21 25.93 17.84 -1.88
C ARG A 21 24.69 17.11 -2.43
N ASP A 22 24.83 15.85 -2.80
CA ASP A 22 23.73 15.04 -3.36
C ASP A 22 22.87 14.39 -2.27
N MET A 23 23.23 14.57 -0.99
CA MET A 23 22.53 14.02 0.15
C MET A 23 22.06 15.12 1.09
N ALA A 24 20.80 15.04 1.55
CA ALA A 24 20.23 16.00 2.51
C ALA A 24 21.03 16.11 3.82
N THR A 25 21.74 15.04 4.20
CA THR A 25 22.57 14.99 5.41
C THR A 25 24.07 15.08 5.12
N GLY A 26 24.49 15.42 3.89
CA GLY A 26 25.88 15.25 3.48
C GLY A 26 26.86 16.30 4.02
N GLU A 27 26.39 17.30 4.76
CA GLU A 27 27.23 18.26 5.50
C GLU A 27 27.66 17.75 6.88
N ILE A 28 26.98 16.71 7.40
CA ILE A 28 27.18 16.20 8.75
C ILE A 28 27.50 14.70 8.71
N GLU A 29 28.34 14.25 9.64
CA GLU A 29 28.59 12.82 9.88
C GLU A 29 28.46 12.51 11.36
N VAL A 30 28.11 11.25 11.66
CA VAL A 30 27.81 10.82 13.03
C VAL A 30 28.96 9.95 13.54
N LEU A 31 29.67 10.41 14.57
CA LEU A 31 30.74 9.63 15.22
C LEU A 31 30.12 8.68 16.25
N ALA A 32 29.96 7.41 15.88
CA ALA A 32 29.35 6.40 16.74
C ALA A 32 30.26 6.05 17.93
N SER A 33 29.72 6.12 19.14
CA SER A 33 30.41 5.67 20.37
C SER A 33 30.12 4.20 20.70
N SER A 34 28.99 3.68 20.25
CA SER A 34 28.61 2.27 20.42
C SER A 34 27.71 1.79 19.28
N LEU A 35 27.84 0.52 18.92
CA LEU A 35 27.01 -0.16 17.92
C LEU A 35 26.35 -1.41 18.52
N THR A 36 25.05 -1.56 18.31
CA THR A 36 24.28 -2.76 18.67
C THR A 36 23.61 -3.31 17.42
N ILE A 37 23.89 -4.57 17.09
CA ILE A 37 23.20 -5.26 16.00
C ILE A 37 21.84 -5.71 16.54
N ILE A 38 20.75 -5.21 15.92
CA ILE A 38 19.39 -5.62 16.28
C ILE A 38 19.06 -6.94 15.57
N ASN A 39 19.36 -7.01 14.27
CA ASN A 39 19.12 -8.22 13.51
C ASN A 39 20.12 -8.34 12.35
N ARG A 40 20.59 -9.55 12.10
CA ARG A 40 21.47 -9.85 10.96
C ARG A 40 20.61 -10.20 9.74
N ALA A 41 21.10 -9.84 8.56
CA ALA A 41 20.49 -10.26 7.32
C ALA A 41 21.39 -11.27 6.61
N ASP A 42 20.77 -12.32 6.06
CA ASP A 42 21.42 -13.23 5.13
C ASP A 42 21.73 -12.50 3.80
N VAL A 43 22.31 -13.25 2.86
CA VAL A 43 22.54 -12.76 1.50
C VAL A 43 21.20 -12.30 0.90
N LEU A 44 21.17 -11.06 0.43
CA LEU A 44 19.93 -10.46 -0.07
C LEU A 44 19.57 -11.08 -1.42
N PRO A 45 18.31 -11.54 -1.62
CA PRO A 45 17.87 -12.09 -2.89
C PRO A 45 17.56 -11.03 -3.95
N LEU A 46 17.62 -9.74 -3.58
CA LEU A 46 17.50 -8.60 -4.49
C LEU A 46 18.80 -7.78 -4.41
N ASP A 47 19.38 -7.48 -5.56
CA ASP A 47 20.56 -6.63 -5.64
C ASP A 47 20.15 -5.16 -5.68
N SER A 48 20.65 -4.33 -4.77
CA SER A 48 20.34 -2.89 -4.73
C SER A 48 21.02 -2.09 -5.85
N ASN A 49 22.05 -2.63 -6.48
CA ASN A 49 22.83 -1.97 -7.52
C ASN A 49 22.32 -2.27 -8.94
N HIS A 50 21.41 -3.23 -9.07
CA HIS A 50 20.86 -3.66 -10.36
C HIS A 50 19.33 -3.56 -10.39
N VAL A 51 18.80 -3.49 -11.61
CA VAL A 51 17.37 -3.61 -11.84
C VAL A 51 17.00 -5.10 -11.75
N ASN A 52 16.34 -5.47 -10.65
CA ASN A 52 15.87 -6.84 -10.44
C ASN A 52 14.62 -7.14 -11.29
N THR A 53 14.43 -8.41 -11.65
CA THR A 53 13.24 -8.87 -12.39
C THR A 53 11.96 -8.61 -11.59
N GLU A 54 10.85 -8.40 -12.30
CA GLU A 54 9.55 -8.17 -11.65
C GLU A 54 9.13 -9.34 -10.77
N GLU A 55 9.32 -10.57 -11.23
CA GLU A 55 9.03 -11.78 -10.46
C GLU A 55 9.79 -11.82 -9.13
N ALA A 56 11.10 -11.53 -9.14
CA ALA A 56 11.90 -11.49 -7.91
C ALA A 56 11.42 -10.37 -6.97
N ARG A 57 11.09 -9.20 -7.53
CA ARG A 57 10.56 -8.07 -6.76
C ARG A 57 9.20 -8.35 -6.13
N LEU A 58 8.33 -9.09 -6.81
CA LEU A 58 7.03 -9.50 -6.27
C LEU A 58 7.20 -10.59 -5.20
N LYS A 59 8.06 -11.59 -5.44
CA LYS A 59 8.39 -12.65 -4.48
C LYS A 59 8.99 -12.10 -3.19
N TYR A 60 9.89 -11.13 -3.30
CA TYR A 60 10.55 -10.46 -2.16
C TYR A 60 10.07 -9.03 -1.98
N ARG A 61 8.75 -8.80 -2.14
CA ARG A 61 8.17 -7.44 -2.13
C ARG A 61 8.49 -6.66 -0.86
N TYR A 62 8.58 -7.31 0.29
CA TYR A 62 8.97 -6.67 1.55
C TYR A 62 10.39 -6.07 1.52
N LEU A 63 11.32 -6.59 0.69
CA LEU A 63 12.63 -5.97 0.43
C LEU A 63 12.54 -4.88 -0.63
N ASP A 64 11.80 -5.13 -1.73
CA ASP A 64 11.60 -4.13 -2.80
C ASP A 64 10.95 -2.84 -2.26
N LEU A 65 10.04 -2.96 -1.29
CA LEU A 65 9.39 -1.83 -0.61
C LEU A 65 10.34 -0.97 0.23
N ARG A 66 11.57 -1.43 0.53
CA ARG A 66 12.60 -0.62 1.21
C ARG A 66 13.25 0.40 0.28
N ARG A 67 13.13 0.24 -1.04
CA ARG A 67 13.66 1.20 -2.02
C ARG A 67 12.93 2.54 -1.88
N PRO A 68 13.65 3.68 -1.89
CA PRO A 68 13.04 5.00 -1.74
C PRO A 68 11.90 5.27 -2.73
N GLU A 69 12.05 4.84 -3.98
CA GLU A 69 11.02 4.96 -5.03
C GLU A 69 9.70 4.26 -4.64
N MET A 70 9.79 3.01 -4.18
CA MET A 70 8.62 2.21 -3.80
C MET A 70 7.97 2.73 -2.52
N ALA A 71 8.79 3.06 -1.52
CA ALA A 71 8.32 3.67 -0.28
C ALA A 71 7.63 5.02 -0.54
N GLN A 72 8.19 5.85 -1.42
CA GLN A 72 7.63 7.15 -1.77
C GLN A 72 6.29 7.00 -2.49
N ARG A 73 6.13 6.03 -3.40
CA ARG A 73 4.84 5.74 -4.04
C ARG A 73 3.75 5.40 -3.00
N LEU A 74 4.05 4.57 -2.01
CA LEU A 74 3.10 4.23 -0.95
C LEU A 74 2.78 5.43 -0.04
N LYS A 75 3.79 6.22 0.34
CA LYS A 75 3.59 7.48 1.11
C LYS A 75 2.71 8.46 0.34
N THR A 76 2.97 8.64 -0.96
CA THR A 76 2.17 9.49 -1.83
C THR A 76 0.74 8.97 -1.94
N ARG A 77 0.52 7.66 -2.12
CA ARG A 77 -0.82 7.06 -2.11
C ARG A 77 -1.57 7.35 -0.82
N ALA A 78 -0.92 7.20 0.34
CA ALA A 78 -1.52 7.53 1.64
C ALA A 78 -1.88 9.02 1.76
N LYS A 79 -1.01 9.91 1.26
CA LYS A 79 -1.29 11.35 1.22
C LYS A 79 -2.49 11.66 0.32
N ILE A 80 -2.57 11.06 -0.86
CA ILE A 80 -3.71 11.20 -1.78
C ILE A 80 -5.01 10.78 -1.09
N THR A 81 -5.05 9.59 -0.48
CA THR A 81 -6.28 9.12 0.20
C THR A 81 -6.65 10.02 1.37
N SER A 82 -5.68 10.56 2.11
CA SER A 82 -5.95 11.53 3.18
C SER A 82 -6.52 12.84 2.64
N LEU A 83 -6.02 13.34 1.51
CA LEU A 83 -6.53 14.56 0.87
C LEU A 83 -7.95 14.37 0.35
N VAL A 84 -8.23 13.24 -0.30
CA VAL A 84 -9.58 12.89 -0.78
C VAL A 84 -10.54 12.87 0.39
N ARG A 85 -10.22 12.17 1.49
CA ARG A 85 -11.08 12.11 2.67
C ARG A 85 -11.41 13.50 3.22
N ARG A 86 -10.38 14.31 3.48
CA ARG A 86 -10.58 15.70 3.96
C ARG A 86 -11.47 16.51 3.03
N PHE A 87 -11.19 16.47 1.73
CA PHE A 87 -12.01 17.18 0.76
C PHE A 87 -13.48 16.72 0.79
N MET A 88 -13.74 15.41 0.82
CA MET A 88 -15.10 14.87 0.84
C MET A 88 -15.82 15.22 2.14
N ASP A 89 -15.13 15.12 3.28
CA ASP A 89 -15.65 15.47 4.60
C ASP A 89 -16.00 16.98 4.67
N ASP A 90 -15.13 17.86 4.16
CA ASP A 90 -15.35 19.31 4.09
C ASP A 90 -16.56 19.67 3.21
N HIS A 91 -16.94 18.80 2.26
CA HIS A 91 -18.11 18.96 1.39
C HIS A 91 -19.34 18.17 1.89
N GLY A 92 -19.30 17.68 3.13
CA GLY A 92 -20.44 17.01 3.77
C GLY A 92 -20.78 15.62 3.21
N PHE A 93 -19.84 14.96 2.54
CA PHE A 93 -20.01 13.56 2.17
C PHE A 93 -19.74 12.64 3.36
N LEU A 94 -20.51 11.56 3.45
CA LEU A 94 -20.36 10.54 4.49
C LEU A 94 -19.54 9.36 3.96
N ASP A 95 -18.49 8.99 4.68
CA ASP A 95 -17.73 7.75 4.46
C ASP A 95 -18.50 6.58 5.07
N ILE A 96 -19.18 5.78 4.23
CA ILE A 96 -19.99 4.65 4.69
C ILE A 96 -19.41 3.36 4.12
N GLU A 97 -19.16 2.38 4.98
CA GLU A 97 -18.68 1.07 4.53
C GLU A 97 -19.81 0.19 4.01
N THR A 98 -19.60 -0.41 2.82
CA THR A 98 -20.54 -1.36 2.22
C THR A 98 -20.05 -2.82 2.32
N PRO A 99 -20.96 -3.81 2.42
CA PRO A 99 -20.59 -5.23 2.53
C PRO A 99 -19.73 -5.76 1.37
N MET A 100 -18.76 -6.62 1.69
CA MET A 100 -17.90 -7.31 0.72
C MET A 100 -18.41 -8.68 0.28
N LEU A 101 -19.36 -9.27 1.01
CA LEU A 101 -19.98 -10.55 0.65
C LEU A 101 -21.39 -10.26 0.16
N THR A 102 -21.56 -10.22 -1.16
CA THR A 102 -22.83 -9.87 -1.80
C THR A 102 -23.47 -11.08 -2.46
N LYS A 103 -24.70 -10.90 -2.95
CA LYS A 103 -25.29 -11.85 -3.89
C LYS A 103 -24.59 -11.68 -5.24
N ALA A 104 -24.34 -12.78 -5.94
CA ALA A 104 -23.85 -12.74 -7.32
C ALA A 104 -24.85 -12.01 -8.21
N THR A 105 -24.36 -11.08 -9.02
CA THR A 105 -25.17 -10.31 -9.97
C THR A 105 -24.78 -10.73 -11.38
N PRO A 106 -25.72 -11.07 -12.27
CA PRO A 106 -25.40 -11.54 -13.62
C PRO A 106 -24.87 -10.42 -14.56
N GLU A 107 -24.68 -9.20 -14.07
CA GLU A 107 -24.24 -8.06 -14.87
C GLU A 107 -22.73 -7.82 -14.72
N GLY A 108 -22.03 -7.70 -15.85
CA GLY A 108 -20.64 -7.25 -15.90
C GLY A 108 -19.61 -8.37 -16.12
N ALA A 109 -18.49 -8.28 -15.39
CA ALA A 109 -17.41 -9.26 -15.44
C ALA A 109 -17.78 -10.54 -14.67
N ARG A 110 -16.88 -11.55 -14.63
CA ARG A 110 -17.08 -12.68 -13.72
C ARG A 110 -16.84 -12.25 -12.28
N ASP A 111 -17.66 -12.79 -11.38
CA ASP A 111 -17.52 -12.57 -9.93
C ASP A 111 -16.56 -13.59 -9.30
N TYR A 112 -15.73 -13.12 -8.38
CA TYR A 112 -15.05 -14.03 -7.44
C TYR A 112 -16.06 -14.59 -6.45
N LEU A 113 -16.17 -15.93 -6.40
CA LEU A 113 -17.11 -16.63 -5.54
C LEU A 113 -16.45 -17.06 -4.22
N VAL A 114 -17.16 -16.83 -3.12
CA VAL A 114 -16.78 -17.26 -1.77
C VAL A 114 -17.81 -18.28 -1.26
N PRO A 115 -17.43 -19.56 -1.04
CA PRO A 115 -18.36 -20.59 -0.60
C PRO A 115 -18.89 -20.30 0.82
N SER A 116 -20.20 -20.47 1.03
CA SER A 116 -20.79 -20.34 2.37
C SER A 116 -20.67 -21.64 3.15
N ARG A 117 -20.04 -21.57 4.33
CA ARG A 117 -20.01 -22.70 5.28
C ARG A 117 -21.39 -22.97 5.89
N VAL A 118 -22.18 -21.93 6.11
CA VAL A 118 -23.49 -22.01 6.79
C VAL A 118 -24.58 -22.48 5.83
N HIS A 119 -24.57 -22.01 4.60
CA HIS A 119 -25.56 -22.36 3.59
C HIS A 119 -24.95 -23.26 2.53
N LYS A 120 -25.03 -24.58 2.76
CA LYS A 120 -24.46 -25.60 1.85
C LYS A 120 -24.98 -25.40 0.42
N GLY A 121 -24.05 -25.35 -0.54
CA GLY A 121 -24.35 -25.15 -1.96
C GLY A 121 -24.61 -23.70 -2.37
N LYS A 122 -24.54 -22.73 -1.44
CA LYS A 122 -24.64 -21.30 -1.75
C LYS A 122 -23.29 -20.61 -1.70
N PHE A 123 -23.16 -19.56 -2.50
CA PHE A 123 -21.96 -18.75 -2.64
C PHE A 123 -22.30 -17.28 -2.41
N TYR A 124 -21.36 -16.55 -1.83
CA TYR A 124 -21.30 -15.11 -1.90
C TYR A 124 -20.43 -14.72 -3.10
N ALA A 125 -20.61 -13.49 -3.58
CA ALA A 125 -19.73 -12.85 -4.55
C ALA A 125 -18.98 -11.70 -3.89
N LEU A 126 -17.74 -11.47 -4.30
CA LEU A 126 -17.04 -10.22 -4.01
C LEU A 126 -17.51 -9.13 -4.97
N PRO A 127 -17.78 -7.89 -4.51
CA PRO A 127 -18.37 -6.86 -5.36
C PRO A 127 -17.39 -6.32 -6.40
N GLN A 128 -17.87 -6.20 -7.64
CA GLN A 128 -17.16 -5.50 -8.72
C GLN A 128 -17.13 -3.98 -8.52
N SER A 129 -18.09 -3.45 -7.76
CA SER A 129 -18.19 -2.08 -7.29
C SER A 129 -19.28 -1.96 -6.22
N PRO A 130 -19.31 -0.90 -5.40
CA PRO A 130 -20.39 -0.67 -4.43
C PRO A 130 -21.65 -0.08 -5.07
N GLN A 131 -21.83 -0.17 -6.40
CA GLN A 131 -22.85 0.58 -7.15
C GLN A 131 -24.28 0.39 -6.61
N LEU A 132 -24.69 -0.86 -6.36
CA LEU A 132 -26.01 -1.17 -5.81
C LEU A 132 -26.19 -0.61 -4.40
N PHE A 133 -25.18 -0.74 -3.53
CA PHE A 133 -25.24 -0.19 -2.18
C PHE A 133 -25.23 1.33 -2.18
N LYS A 134 -24.46 1.97 -3.07
CA LYS A 134 -24.53 3.42 -3.27
C LYS A 134 -25.96 3.86 -3.60
N GLN A 135 -26.62 3.18 -4.53
CA GLN A 135 -28.02 3.50 -4.88
C GLN A 135 -28.97 3.32 -3.70
N LEU A 136 -28.84 2.23 -2.95
CA LEU A 136 -29.63 1.99 -1.74
C LEU A 136 -29.40 3.06 -0.67
N LEU A 137 -28.16 3.52 -0.50
CA LEU A 137 -27.83 4.61 0.43
C LEU A 137 -28.48 5.92 -0.01
N MET A 138 -28.42 6.26 -1.30
CA MET A 138 -29.12 7.43 -1.84
C MET A 138 -30.63 7.35 -1.58
N MET A 139 -31.24 6.17 -1.79
CA MET A 139 -32.66 5.94 -1.52
C MET A 139 -33.00 5.98 -0.03
N SER A 140 -32.04 5.70 0.84
CA SER A 140 -32.20 5.72 2.31
C SER A 140 -32.08 7.13 2.90
N GLY A 141 -31.91 8.16 2.07
CA GLY A 141 -31.83 9.56 2.50
C GLY A 141 -30.42 10.07 2.76
N PHE A 142 -29.38 9.30 2.44
CA PHE A 142 -28.01 9.79 2.46
C PHE A 142 -27.74 10.60 1.19
N ASP A 143 -27.83 11.93 1.28
CA ASP A 143 -27.68 12.86 0.14
C ASP A 143 -26.25 12.87 -0.44
N ARG A 144 -25.24 12.56 0.38
CA ARG A 144 -23.83 12.58 -0.03
C ARG A 144 -23.05 11.41 0.55
N TYR A 145 -22.63 10.50 -0.31
CA TYR A 145 -21.90 9.28 0.04
C TYR A 145 -20.56 9.20 -0.69
N TYR A 146 -19.51 8.76 0.01
CA TYR A 146 -18.28 8.33 -0.60
C TYR A 146 -17.71 7.10 0.11
N GLN A 147 -16.83 6.39 -0.57
CA GLN A 147 -16.07 5.29 0.00
C GLN A 147 -14.80 5.05 -0.82
N ILE A 148 -13.66 4.89 -0.15
CA ILE A 148 -12.43 4.37 -0.79
C ILE A 148 -12.42 2.85 -0.61
N VAL A 149 -12.92 2.12 -1.60
CA VAL A 149 -13.23 0.69 -1.50
C VAL A 149 -12.39 -0.17 -2.45
N LYS A 150 -12.19 -1.43 -2.07
CA LYS A 150 -11.61 -2.46 -2.96
C LYS A 150 -12.71 -3.05 -3.83
N CYS A 151 -12.43 -3.18 -5.12
CA CYS A 151 -13.31 -3.78 -6.11
C CYS A 151 -12.66 -5.03 -6.69
N PHE A 152 -13.43 -6.07 -6.93
CA PHE A 152 -12.94 -7.37 -7.37
C PHE A 152 -13.58 -7.74 -8.70
N ARG A 153 -12.78 -7.98 -9.73
CA ARG A 153 -13.25 -8.40 -11.04
C ARG A 153 -12.39 -9.56 -11.51
N ASP A 154 -13.02 -10.67 -11.86
CA ASP A 154 -12.33 -11.80 -12.48
C ASP A 154 -12.29 -11.56 -13.99
N GLU A 155 -11.27 -10.81 -14.43
CA GLU A 155 -10.99 -10.48 -15.82
C GLU A 155 -9.53 -10.80 -16.17
N ASP A 156 -9.25 -11.01 -17.46
CA ASP A 156 -7.87 -11.21 -17.93
C ASP A 156 -6.96 -10.04 -17.53
N LEU A 157 -5.76 -10.42 -17.09
CA LEU A 157 -4.70 -9.53 -16.69
C LEU A 157 -4.21 -8.70 -17.87
N ARG A 158 -4.10 -7.40 -17.65
CA ARG A 158 -3.49 -6.42 -18.57
C ARG A 158 -2.49 -5.60 -17.77
N ALA A 159 -1.58 -4.89 -18.45
CA ALA A 159 -0.51 -4.12 -17.78
C ALA A 159 -1.03 -3.07 -16.78
N ASP A 160 -2.28 -2.64 -16.89
CA ASP A 160 -2.99 -1.71 -15.99
C ASP A 160 -3.89 -2.39 -14.95
N ARG A 161 -4.03 -3.73 -15.00
CA ARG A 161 -4.88 -4.53 -14.11
C ARG A 161 -4.02 -5.37 -13.17
N PRO A 162 -4.07 -5.13 -11.85
CA PRO A 162 -3.32 -5.94 -10.91
C PRO A 162 -3.87 -7.37 -10.85
N ALA A 163 -2.95 -8.33 -10.69
CA ALA A 163 -3.22 -9.71 -10.29
C ALA A 163 -3.86 -9.81 -8.90
#